data_AF-A0A7Y9E9Z3-F1
#
_entry.id   AF-A0A7Y9E9Z3-F1
#
_cell.length_a   1.000
_cell.length_b   1.000
_cell.length_c   1.000
_cell.angle_alpha   90.00
_cell.angle_beta   90.00
_cell.angle_gamma   90.00
#
_symmetry.space_group_name_H-M   'P 1'
#
loop_
_entity.id
_entity.type
_entity.pdbx_description
1 polymer ?
#
loop_
_entity_poly.entity_id
_entity_poly.type
_entity_poly.pdbx_seq_one_letter_code
_entity_poly.pdbx_strand_id
1 'polypeptide(L)'
;MIEKSTMGTSEVLESLTGYDEQEIEARFGAMPDVLLTTKPSTGLRALAMVVVGRDLDAQEIKDAKGKAYRHVMGLTLAQVSDFFPDDVEEVDPDEPETPAGEGDSSAD
;
A
#
# COMPACT_ATOMS: atom_id res chain seq x y z
N MET A 1 12.75 12.13 -28.76
CA MET A 1 11.75 11.05 -28.68
C MET A 1 11.71 10.66 -27.23
N ILE A 2 10.65 10.99 -26.50
CA ILE A 2 10.48 10.54 -25.12
C ILE A 2 9.94 9.11 -25.26
N GLU A 3 10.77 8.12 -24.97
CA GLU A 3 10.30 6.75 -24.78
C GLU A 3 9.24 6.79 -23.69
N LYS A 4 7.97 6.63 -24.07
CA LYS A 4 6.92 6.28 -23.13
C LYS A 4 7.23 4.86 -22.67
N SER A 5 8.08 4.75 -21.64
CA SER A 5 8.21 3.53 -20.85
C SER A 5 6.80 3.18 -20.38
N THR A 6 6.20 2.21 -21.07
CA THR A 6 4.91 1.67 -20.66
C THR A 6 5.26 0.76 -19.50
N MET A 7 5.41 1.37 -18.33
CA MET A 7 5.70 0.66 -17.10
C MET A 7 4.65 -0.43 -16.96
N GLY A 8 5.09 -1.69 -16.93
CA GLY A 8 4.16 -2.81 -16.86
C GLY A 8 3.34 -2.71 -15.59
N THR A 9 2.08 -3.15 -15.60
CA THR A 9 1.24 -3.17 -14.38
C THR A 9 1.96 -3.83 -13.21
N SER A 10 2.81 -4.82 -13.48
CA SER A 10 3.71 -5.46 -12.51
C SER A 10 4.79 -4.52 -11.96
N GLU A 11 5.50 -3.76 -12.78
CA GLU A 11 6.51 -2.79 -12.30
C GLU A 11 5.86 -1.64 -11.50
N VAL A 12 4.64 -1.24 -11.88
CA VAL A 12 3.85 -0.26 -11.12
C VAL A 12 3.46 -0.84 -9.76
N LEU A 13 3.02 -2.09 -9.70
CA LEU A 13 2.68 -2.78 -8.44
C LEU A 13 3.92 -3.04 -7.56
N GLU A 14 5.06 -3.39 -8.14
CA GLU A 14 6.34 -3.53 -7.44
C GLU A 14 6.76 -2.19 -6.82
N SER A 15 6.67 -1.08 -7.56
CA SER A 15 6.99 0.26 -7.05
C SER A 15 5.99 0.76 -6.00
N LEU A 16 4.69 0.50 -6.20
CA LEU A 16 3.61 0.94 -5.33
C LEU A 16 3.58 0.16 -4.03
N THR A 17 3.94 -1.12 -4.05
CA THR A 17 3.89 -1.93 -2.85
C THR A 17 5.20 -1.88 -2.09
N GLY A 18 6.38 -1.92 -2.74
CA GLY A 18 7.68 -1.98 -2.06
C GLY A 18 7.75 -3.07 -0.97
N TYR A 19 6.75 -3.94 -0.95
CA TYR A 19 6.39 -4.89 0.08
C TYR A 19 6.49 -6.20 -0.67
N ASP A 20 7.57 -6.92 -0.36
CA ASP A 20 8.01 -8.13 -1.05
C ASP A 20 6.80 -8.93 -1.57
N GLU A 21 6.56 -8.93 -2.89
CA GLU A 21 5.39 -9.59 -3.48
C GLU A 21 5.34 -11.08 -3.10
N GLN A 22 6.51 -11.65 -2.83
CA GLN A 22 6.69 -12.99 -2.27
C GLN A 22 6.01 -13.15 -0.90
N GLU A 23 5.96 -12.11 -0.08
CA GLU A 23 5.27 -12.11 1.20
C GLU A 23 3.74 -12.13 1.00
N ILE A 24 3.24 -11.39 0.02
CA ILE A 24 1.82 -11.43 -0.34
C ILE A 24 1.48 -12.83 -0.86
N GLU A 25 2.28 -13.37 -1.77
CA GLU A 25 2.11 -14.72 -2.30
C GLU A 25 2.16 -15.77 -1.17
N ALA A 26 3.13 -15.68 -0.26
CA ALA A 26 3.28 -16.61 0.86
C ALA A 26 2.08 -16.59 1.82
N ARG A 27 1.45 -15.42 2.04
CA ARG A 27 0.32 -15.29 2.97
C ARG A 27 -1.05 -15.51 2.34
N PHE A 28 -1.22 -15.07 1.09
CA PHE A 28 -2.51 -15.08 0.39
C PHE A 28 -2.62 -16.16 -0.70
N GLY A 29 -1.51 -16.82 -1.02
CA GLY A 29 -1.44 -17.98 -1.91
C GLY A 29 -1.44 -17.65 -3.40
N ALA A 30 -1.32 -16.37 -3.78
CA ALA A 30 -1.19 -15.92 -5.16
C ALA A 30 -0.62 -14.49 -5.20
N MET A 31 -0.10 -14.10 -6.36
CA MET A 31 0.39 -12.75 -6.62
C MET A 31 -0.72 -11.69 -6.58
N PRO A 32 -0.42 -10.42 -6.25
CA PRO A 32 -1.41 -9.34 -6.14
C PRO A 32 -2.30 -9.17 -7.38
N ASP A 33 -1.72 -9.23 -8.57
CA ASP A 33 -2.42 -9.11 -9.86
C ASP A 33 -3.44 -10.24 -10.08
N VAL A 34 -3.05 -11.47 -9.75
CA VAL A 34 -3.93 -12.65 -9.78
C VAL A 34 -5.02 -12.52 -8.74
N LEU A 35 -4.71 -12.01 -7.54
CA LEU A 35 -5.70 -11.82 -6.49
C LEU A 35 -6.72 -10.74 -6.85
N LEU A 36 -6.30 -9.61 -7.40
CA LEU A 36 -7.20 -8.52 -7.79
C LEU A 36 -8.16 -8.94 -8.90
N THR A 37 -7.75 -9.85 -9.78
CA THR A 37 -8.59 -10.36 -10.88
C THR A 37 -9.48 -11.54 -10.48
N THR A 38 -8.95 -12.50 -9.73
CA THR A 38 -9.66 -13.76 -9.41
C THR A 38 -10.39 -13.74 -8.07
N LYS A 39 -9.90 -12.95 -7.11
CA LYS A 39 -10.44 -12.83 -5.73
C LYS A 39 -10.35 -11.38 -5.25
N PRO A 40 -11.12 -10.45 -5.82
CA PRO A 40 -10.93 -9.01 -5.61
C PRO A 40 -10.94 -8.59 -4.14
N SER A 41 -11.82 -9.18 -3.33
CA SER A 41 -11.86 -8.95 -1.88
C SER A 41 -10.61 -9.41 -1.13
N THR A 42 -9.94 -10.45 -1.61
CA THR A 42 -8.65 -10.91 -1.09
C THR A 42 -7.52 -10.01 -1.61
N GLY A 43 -7.58 -9.59 -2.87
CA GLY A 43 -6.64 -8.61 -3.44
C GLY A 43 -6.65 -7.28 -2.68
N LEU A 44 -7.83 -6.74 -2.37
CA LEU A 44 -7.96 -5.52 -1.55
C LEU A 44 -7.36 -5.69 -0.15
N ARG A 45 -7.56 -6.86 0.48
CA ARG A 45 -6.91 -7.16 1.78
C ARG A 45 -5.40 -7.26 1.66
N ALA A 46 -4.88 -7.83 0.58
CA ALA A 46 -3.45 -7.90 0.33
C ALA A 46 -2.85 -6.49 0.18
N LEU A 47 -3.52 -5.60 -0.57
CA LEU A 47 -3.10 -4.21 -0.68
C LEU A 47 -3.20 -3.46 0.66
N ALA A 48 -4.27 -3.64 1.42
CA ALA A 48 -4.38 -3.05 2.76
C ALA A 48 -3.29 -3.56 3.71
N MET A 49 -2.85 -4.83 3.57
CA MET A 49 -1.74 -5.37 4.36
C MET A 49 -0.45 -4.59 4.11
N VAL A 50 -0.23 -4.16 2.85
CA VAL A 50 0.94 -3.37 2.49
C VAL A 50 0.91 -1.99 3.14
N VAL A 51 -0.23 -1.31 3.08
CA VAL A 51 -0.42 0.01 3.72
C VAL A 51 -0.14 -0.07 5.21
N VAL A 52 -0.85 -0.96 5.92
CA VAL A 52 -0.66 -1.17 7.37
C VAL A 52 0.77 -1.62 7.69
N GLY A 53 1.32 -2.44 6.82
CA GLY A 53 2.68 -2.94 6.91
C GLY A 53 3.73 -1.86 6.94
N ARG A 54 3.66 -0.93 5.98
CA ARG A 54 4.55 0.22 5.87
C ARG A 54 4.48 1.12 7.10
N ASP A 55 3.27 1.40 7.59
CA ASP A 55 3.07 2.22 8.78
C ASP A 55 3.69 1.58 10.04
N LEU A 56 3.58 0.25 10.16
CA LEU A 56 4.17 -0.50 11.26
C LEU A 56 5.70 -0.62 11.14
N ASP A 57 6.22 -0.78 9.92
CA ASP A 57 7.67 -0.80 9.66
C ASP A 57 8.30 0.58 9.97
N ALA A 58 7.63 1.68 9.60
CA ALA A 58 8.06 3.05 9.93
C ALA A 58 8.10 3.32 11.45
N GLN A 59 7.29 2.58 12.23
CA GLN A 59 7.27 2.61 13.70
C GLN A 59 8.26 1.60 14.32
N GLU A 60 9.14 0.98 13.52
CA GLU A 60 10.10 -0.06 13.95
C GLU A 60 9.45 -1.23 14.71
N ILE A 61 8.19 -1.53 14.37
CA ILE A 61 7.44 -2.60 15.04
C ILE A 61 7.98 -3.95 14.60
N LYS A 62 8.52 -4.72 15.56
CA LYS A 62 8.88 -6.12 15.32
C LYS A 62 7.68 -6.93 14.79
N ASP A 63 7.92 -7.73 13.77
CA ASP A 63 6.90 -8.50 13.06
C ASP A 63 5.78 -7.62 12.47
N ALA A 64 6.11 -6.43 11.96
CA ALA A 64 5.18 -5.54 11.28
C ALA A 64 4.37 -6.28 10.21
N LYS A 65 5.06 -7.07 9.36
CA LYS A 65 4.45 -7.89 8.32
C LYS A 65 3.41 -8.87 8.87
N GLY A 66 3.74 -9.66 9.89
CA GLY A 66 2.80 -10.62 10.48
C GLY A 66 1.65 -9.95 11.23
N LYS A 67 1.90 -8.79 11.86
CA LYS A 67 0.86 -7.98 12.52
C LYS A 67 -0.10 -7.37 11.51
N ALA A 68 0.40 -6.81 10.42
CA ALA A 68 -0.41 -6.26 9.34
C ALA A 68 -1.35 -7.33 8.77
N TYR A 69 -0.85 -8.53 8.50
CA TYR A 69 -1.67 -9.64 8.03
C TYR A 69 -2.80 -9.98 9.01
N ARG A 70 -2.48 -10.18 10.29
CA ARG A 70 -3.50 -10.49 11.32
C ARG A 70 -4.52 -9.37 11.46
N HIS A 71 -4.08 -8.13 11.33
CA HIS A 71 -4.95 -6.96 11.40
C HIS A 71 -5.95 -6.95 10.24
N VAL A 72 -5.49 -7.01 8.98
CA VAL A 72 -6.39 -6.92 7.81
C VAL A 72 -7.34 -8.11 7.67
N MET A 73 -6.96 -9.29 8.19
CA MET A 73 -7.85 -10.44 8.24
C MET A 73 -8.97 -10.29 9.27
N GLY A 74 -8.79 -9.43 10.28
CA GLY A 74 -9.81 -9.08 11.26
C GLY A 74 -10.77 -7.98 10.78
N LEU A 75 -10.49 -7.32 9.66
CA LEU A 75 -11.30 -6.24 9.14
C LEU A 75 -12.47 -6.73 8.29
N THR A 76 -13.59 -6.03 8.42
CA THR A 76 -14.73 -6.16 7.49
C THR A 76 -14.35 -5.56 6.13
N LEU A 77 -15.07 -5.94 5.06
CA LEU A 77 -14.79 -5.40 3.73
C LEU A 77 -14.99 -3.88 3.64
N ALA A 78 -15.94 -3.32 4.40
CA ALA A 78 -16.12 -1.88 4.50
C ALA A 78 -14.86 -1.22 5.05
N GLN A 79 -14.35 -1.71 6.18
CA GLN A 79 -13.11 -1.20 6.79
C GLN A 79 -11.88 -1.37 5.91
N VAL A 80 -11.82 -2.43 5.08
CA VAL A 80 -10.75 -2.60 4.08
C VAL A 80 -10.87 -1.56 2.97
N SER A 81 -12.09 -1.17 2.60
CA SER A 81 -12.32 -0.16 1.54
C SER A 81 -11.92 1.24 2.00
N ASP A 82 -12.02 1.53 3.31
CA ASP A 82 -11.61 2.81 3.90
C ASP A 82 -10.09 3.10 3.73
N PHE A 83 -9.27 2.10 3.38
CA PHE A 83 -7.86 2.29 3.03
C PHE A 83 -7.65 2.90 1.64
N PHE A 84 -8.69 2.92 0.81
CA PHE A 84 -8.64 3.39 -0.58
C PHE A 84 -9.73 4.45 -0.80
N PRO A 85 -9.66 5.61 -0.13
CA PRO A 85 -10.65 6.68 -0.30
C PRO A 85 -10.63 7.21 -1.73
N ASP A 86 -11.81 7.49 -2.28
CA ASP A 86 -11.97 8.02 -3.66
C ASP A 86 -11.40 9.45 -3.80
N ASP A 87 -11.26 10.19 -2.70
CA ASP A 87 -10.71 11.54 -2.65
C ASP A 87 -9.18 11.49 -2.50
N VAL A 88 -8.48 11.13 -3.56
CA VAL A 88 -7.04 11.39 -3.66
C VAL A 88 -6.88 12.80 -4.20
N GLU A 89 -6.37 13.74 -3.38
CA GLU A 89 -5.93 15.04 -3.90
C GLU A 89 -4.96 14.78 -5.06
N GLU A 90 -5.25 15.35 -6.24
CA GLU A 90 -4.34 15.28 -7.38
C GLU A 90 -2.98 15.83 -6.93
N VAL A 91 -1.98 14.95 -6.82
CA VAL A 91 -0.59 15.37 -6.56
C VAL A 91 -0.17 16.24 -7.74
N ASP A 92 -0.06 17.54 -7.52
CA ASP A 92 0.44 18.46 -8.53
C ASP A 92 1.91 18.09 -8.82
N PRO A 93 2.23 17.62 -10.04
CA PRO A 93 3.57 17.15 -10.38
C PRO A 93 4.63 18.27 -10.37
N ASP A 94 4.21 19.53 -10.26
CA ASP A 94 5.10 20.69 -10.16
C ASP A 94 5.35 21.16 -8.71
N GLU A 95 4.66 20.58 -7.72
CA GLU A 95 4.93 20.87 -6.30
C GLU A 95 6.11 20.03 -5.79
N PRO A 96 7.18 20.65 -5.25
CA PRO A 96 8.27 19.89 -4.66
C PRO A 96 7.73 19.09 -3.48
N GLU A 97 8.05 17.79 -3.42
CA GLU A 97 7.70 16.91 -2.30
C GLU A 97 8.11 17.57 -0.98
N THR A 98 7.17 18.19 -0.27
CA THR A 98 7.41 18.62 1.09
C THR A 98 7.46 17.36 1.95
N PRO A 99 8.56 17.10 2.69
CA PRO A 99 8.60 15.96 3.58
C PRO A 99 7.44 16.08 4.57
N ALA A 100 6.54 15.10 4.53
CA ALA A 100 5.44 15.00 5.48
C ALA A 100 6.05 14.88 6.89
N GLY A 101 6.04 15.97 7.67
CA GLY A 101 6.52 15.93 9.05
C GLY A 101 7.17 17.17 9.66
N GLU A 102 7.30 18.31 8.98
CA GLU A 102 7.73 19.56 9.64
C GLU A 102 6.59 20.59 9.65
N GLY A 103 5.77 20.56 10.69
CA GLY A 103 4.68 21.52 10.80
C GLY A 103 3.74 21.40 12.00
N ASP A 104 4.24 21.10 13.21
CA ASP A 104 3.66 21.74 14.39
C ASP A 104 4.67 21.80 15.55
N SER A 105 5.63 22.70 15.40
CA SER A 105 6.34 23.30 16.52
C SER A 105 6.34 24.79 16.31
N SER A 106 5.19 25.41 16.53
CA SER A 106 5.12 26.84 16.85
C SER A 106 4.65 26.96 18.28
N ALA A 107 5.63 27.13 19.16
CA ALA A 107 5.42 27.82 20.41
C ALA A 107 4.98 29.26 20.10
N ASP A 108 3.83 29.67 20.63
CA ASP A 108 3.64 30.95 21.33
C ASP A 108 2.44 30.83 22.30
#